data_AF-A0A958TJG6-F1
#
_entry.id   AF-A0A958TJG6-F1
#
_cell.length_a   1.000
_cell.length_b   1.000
_cell.length_c   1.000
_cell.angle_alpha   90.00
_cell.angle_beta   90.00
_cell.angle_gamma   90.00
#
_symmetry.space_group_name_H-M   'P 1'
#
loop_
_entity.id
_entity.type
_entity.pdbx_description
1 polymer ?
#
loop_
_entity_poly.entity_id
_entity_poly.type
_entity_poly.pdbx_seq_one_letter_code
_entity_poly.pdbx_strand_id
1 'polypeptide(L)'
;QNQKVPESTEITIPKLQIGMSKKFIFHYDYSLVTALDLNIRFEQNNDIISTSFASINPALGFEFGYTDLVFLRAGVGNFQNELQIDNSEHLTFQPNFGLGFKYRGIQIDYAFTDIGDQSAALYSNIFSLKLDFSIFR
;
A
#
# COMPACT_ATOMS: atom_id res chain seq x y z
N GLN A 1 -25.95 26.07 15.41
CA GLN A 1 -25.47 25.90 16.80
C GLN A 1 -25.39 24.42 17.15
N ASN A 2 -24.29 23.74 16.81
CA ASN A 2 -23.92 22.39 17.30
C ASN A 2 -22.51 22.03 16.82
N GLN A 3 -21.53 22.90 17.04
CA GLN A 3 -20.12 22.50 16.96
C GLN A 3 -19.64 22.34 18.41
N LYS A 4 -19.61 21.08 18.87
CA LYS A 4 -18.86 20.73 20.08
C LYS A 4 -17.44 21.26 19.91
N VAL A 5 -16.90 21.87 20.96
CA VAL A 5 -15.48 22.24 21.04
C VAL A 5 -14.67 20.99 20.71
N PRO A 6 -13.69 21.04 19.78
CA PRO A 6 -12.85 19.88 19.49
C PRO A 6 -12.21 19.42 20.80
N GLU A 7 -12.28 18.13 21.11
CA GLU A 7 -11.61 17.63 22.30
C GLU A 7 -10.11 17.94 22.17
N SER A 8 -9.52 18.55 23.20
CA SER A 8 -8.14 19.04 23.17
C SER A 8 -7.08 17.92 23.09
N THR A 9 -7.53 16.66 23.03
CA THR A 9 -6.70 15.47 23.03
C THR A 9 -7.12 14.59 21.85
N GLU A 10 -6.30 14.56 20.82
CA GLU A 10 -6.42 13.58 19.74
C GLU A 10 -5.77 12.27 20.20
N ILE A 11 -6.56 11.22 20.36
CA ILE A 11 -6.06 9.89 20.73
C ILE A 11 -5.96 9.04 19.46
N THR A 12 -4.75 8.71 19.04
CA THR A 12 -4.54 7.77 17.95
C THR A 12 -4.82 6.35 18.43
N ILE A 13 -5.88 5.73 17.90
CA ILE A 13 -6.25 4.35 18.19
C ILE A 13 -5.19 3.40 17.62
N PRO A 14 -4.84 2.31 18.32
CA PRO A 14 -3.88 1.33 17.83
C PRO A 14 -4.32 0.68 16.51
N LYS A 15 -3.34 0.19 15.74
CA LYS A 15 -3.54 -0.53 14.49
C LYS A 15 -2.70 -1.81 14.51
N LEU A 16 -3.20 -2.86 13.86
CA LEU A 16 -2.52 -4.15 13.71
C LEU A 16 -2.40 -4.48 12.21
N GLN A 17 -1.22 -4.87 11.75
CA GLN A 17 -1.01 -5.35 10.38
C GLN A 17 -0.41 -6.75 10.41
N ILE A 18 -0.98 -7.65 9.62
CA ILE A 18 -0.48 -9.02 9.47
C ILE A 18 -0.32 -9.29 7.98
N GLY A 19 0.85 -9.79 7.58
CA GLY A 19 1.18 -10.08 6.19
C GLY A 19 1.73 -11.48 6.00
N MET A 20 1.44 -12.06 4.84
CA MET A 20 2.05 -13.30 4.37
C MET A 20 2.62 -13.09 2.97
N SER A 21 3.75 -13.71 2.67
CA SER A 21 4.33 -13.66 1.33
C SER A 21 4.98 -14.98 0.93
N LYS A 22 5.13 -15.18 -0.38
CA LYS A 22 5.82 -16.34 -0.95
C LYS A 22 6.69 -15.90 -2.12
N LYS A 23 7.96 -16.35 -2.10
CA LYS A 23 8.92 -16.15 -3.19
C LYS A 23 9.02 -17.40 -4.06
N PHE A 24 8.89 -17.20 -5.36
CA PHE A 24 9.13 -18.19 -6.41
C PHE A 24 10.38 -17.77 -7.17
N ILE A 25 11.26 -18.72 -7.48
CA ILE A 25 12.49 -18.48 -8.25
C ILE A 25 12.39 -19.31 -9.53
N PHE A 26 12.55 -18.67 -10.68
CA PHE A 26 12.57 -19.32 -11.98
C PHE A 26 13.95 -19.17 -12.60
N HIS A 27 14.58 -20.29 -12.96
CA HIS A 27 15.85 -20.33 -13.68
C HIS A 27 16.97 -19.45 -13.07
N TYR A 28 16.93 -19.23 -11.74
CA TYR A 28 17.82 -18.35 -10.95
C TYR A 28 17.77 -16.86 -11.27
N ASP A 29 17.55 -16.48 -12.54
CA ASP A 29 17.56 -15.10 -12.99
C ASP A 29 16.23 -14.37 -12.77
N TYR A 30 15.13 -15.09 -12.56
CA TYR A 30 13.82 -14.49 -12.34
C TYR A 30 13.29 -14.81 -10.96
N SER A 31 12.65 -13.83 -10.33
CA SER A 31 11.91 -14.06 -9.09
C SER A 31 10.52 -13.44 -9.15
N LEU A 32 9.58 -14.09 -8.48
CA LEU A 32 8.24 -13.55 -8.24
C LEU A 32 7.95 -13.66 -6.76
N VAL A 33 7.73 -12.53 -6.11
CA VAL A 33 7.20 -12.48 -4.75
C VAL A 33 5.73 -12.11 -4.85
N THR A 34 4.86 -12.86 -4.22
CA THR A 34 3.44 -12.52 -4.03
C THR A 34 3.17 -12.30 -2.56
N ALA A 35 2.40 -11.27 -2.22
CA ALA A 35 2.09 -10.89 -0.85
C ALA A 35 0.60 -10.59 -0.66
N LEU A 36 0.12 -10.89 0.54
CA LEU A 36 -1.20 -10.54 1.05
C LEU A 36 -1.02 -9.94 2.44
N ASP A 37 -1.61 -8.77 2.66
CA ASP A 37 -1.61 -8.06 3.92
C ASP A 37 -3.05 -7.83 4.39
N LEU A 38 -3.25 -7.87 5.70
CA LEU A 38 -4.48 -7.49 6.38
C LEU A 38 -4.16 -6.37 7.35
N ASN A 39 -4.74 -5.19 7.10
CA ASN A 39 -4.62 -4.03 7.98
C ASN A 39 -5.88 -3.93 8.84
N ILE A 40 -5.74 -4.00 10.16
CA ILE A 40 -6.81 -3.99 11.13
C ILE A 40 -6.72 -2.69 11.94
N ARG A 41 -7.80 -1.92 11.94
CA ARG A 41 -7.95 -0.70 12.76
C ARG A 41 -9.01 -0.96 13.82
N PHE A 42 -8.73 -0.66 15.09
CA PHE A 42 -9.67 -0.90 16.20
C PHE A 42 -10.70 0.23 16.36
N GLU A 43 -11.30 0.62 15.24
CA GLU A 43 -12.33 1.64 15.12
C GLU A 43 -13.23 1.29 13.93
N GLN A 44 -14.45 1.81 13.93
CA GLN A 44 -15.33 1.71 12.78
C GLN A 44 -14.93 2.78 11.75
N ASN A 45 -14.65 2.36 10.52
CA ASN A 45 -14.30 3.26 9.42
C ASN A 45 -14.94 2.78 8.10
N ASN A 46 -14.49 3.31 6.97
CA ASN A 46 -15.03 3.00 5.65
C ASN A 46 -14.43 1.75 4.99
N ASP A 47 -13.61 0.96 5.67
CA ASP A 47 -13.00 -0.24 5.09
C ASP A 47 -14.05 -1.27 4.64
N ILE A 48 -13.65 -2.10 3.67
CA ILE A 48 -14.49 -3.16 3.08
C ILE A 48 -15.16 -4.08 4.13
N ILE A 49 -14.49 -4.37 5.23
CA ILE A 49 -15.08 -5.03 6.40
C ILE A 49 -15.03 -4.04 7.55
N SER A 50 -16.17 -3.51 7.96
CA SER A 50 -16.28 -2.51 9.02
C SER A 50 -17.29 -2.96 10.08
N THR A 51 -16.85 -2.97 11.34
CA THR A 51 -17.67 -3.28 12.51
C THR A 51 -17.47 -2.20 13.57
N SER A 52 -18.35 -2.15 14.58
CA SER A 52 -18.23 -1.18 15.68
C SER A 52 -16.95 -1.33 16.53
N PHE A 53 -16.29 -2.49 16.48
CA PHE A 53 -15.06 -2.76 17.23
C PHE A 53 -13.79 -2.67 16.37
N ALA A 54 -13.85 -3.11 15.12
CA ALA A 54 -12.71 -3.11 14.23
C ALA A 54 -13.10 -3.07 12.75
N SER A 55 -12.19 -2.53 11.95
CA SER A 55 -12.29 -2.48 10.50
C SER A 55 -11.05 -3.11 9.86
N ILE A 56 -11.23 -3.82 8.75
CA ILE A 56 -10.20 -4.65 8.12
C ILE A 56 -10.07 -4.29 6.64
N ASN A 57 -8.85 -3.93 6.23
CA ASN A 57 -8.49 -3.57 4.87
C ASN A 57 -7.44 -4.54 4.30
N PRO A 58 -7.82 -5.44 3.38
CA PRO A 58 -6.87 -6.32 2.72
C PRO A 58 -6.03 -5.56 1.67
N ALA A 59 -4.80 -6.00 1.44
CA ALA A 59 -3.98 -5.54 0.33
C ALA A 59 -3.26 -6.73 -0.31
N LEU A 60 -3.16 -6.72 -1.64
CA LEU A 60 -2.53 -7.75 -2.43
C LEU A 60 -1.45 -7.12 -3.28
N GLY A 61 -0.32 -7.81 -3.44
CA GLY A 61 0.77 -7.30 -4.26
C GLY A 61 1.67 -8.39 -4.80
N PHE A 62 2.42 -8.02 -5.82
CA PHE A 62 3.52 -8.84 -6.32
C PHE A 62 4.73 -7.98 -6.73
N GLU A 63 5.89 -8.61 -6.69
CA GLU A 63 7.14 -8.10 -7.20
C GLU A 63 7.73 -9.14 -8.15
N PHE A 64 7.93 -8.76 -9.41
CA PHE A 64 8.66 -9.55 -10.39
C PHE A 64 10.07 -8.97 -10.55
N GLY A 65 11.09 -9.77 -10.25
CA GLY A 65 12.50 -9.39 -10.30
C GLY A 65 13.26 -10.09 -11.42
N TYR A 66 14.22 -9.38 -12.01
CA TYR A 66 15.21 -9.91 -12.95
C TYR A 66 16.63 -9.66 -12.44
N THR A 67 17.39 -10.74 -12.23
CA THR A 67 18.80 -10.79 -11.79
C THR A 67 19.08 -9.96 -10.54
N ASP A 68 18.09 -9.81 -9.65
CA ASP A 68 18.13 -8.89 -8.48
C ASP A 68 18.55 -7.44 -8.82
N LEU A 69 18.41 -7.06 -10.10
CA LEU A 69 18.80 -5.79 -10.68
C LEU A 69 17.59 -4.92 -10.99
N VAL A 70 16.56 -5.50 -11.58
CA VAL A 70 15.34 -4.81 -12.01
C VAL A 70 14.15 -5.43 -11.29
N PHE A 71 13.25 -4.59 -10.78
CA PHE A 71 12.06 -5.00 -10.06
C PHE A 71 10.83 -4.29 -10.62
N LEU A 72 9.84 -5.05 -11.05
CA LEU A 72 8.51 -4.58 -11.41
C LEU A 72 7.56 -4.90 -10.25
N ARG A 73 6.84 -3.91 -9.76
CA ARG A 73 5.89 -4.07 -8.66
C ARG A 73 4.51 -3.65 -9.10
N ALA A 74 3.51 -4.41 -8.68
CA ALA A 74 2.14 -3.97 -8.73
C ALA A 74 1.39 -4.47 -7.50
N GLY A 75 0.38 -3.72 -7.09
CA GLY A 75 -0.46 -4.11 -5.98
C GLY A 75 -1.76 -3.34 -5.98
N VAL A 76 -2.69 -3.82 -5.18
CA VAL A 76 -3.98 -3.20 -4.94
C VAL A 76 -4.29 -3.29 -3.46
N GLY A 77 -4.85 -2.22 -2.91
CA GLY A 77 -5.25 -2.16 -1.52
C GLY A 77 -6.15 -0.96 -1.28
N ASN A 78 -6.27 -0.55 -0.02
CA ASN A 78 -7.05 0.61 0.36
C ASN A 78 -8.52 0.51 -0.09
N PHE A 79 -9.14 -0.66 0.10
CA PHE A 79 -10.53 -0.88 -0.25
C PHE A 79 -11.49 -0.14 0.69
N GLN A 80 -12.21 0.85 0.22
CA GLN A 80 -13.11 1.66 1.07
C GLN A 80 -14.48 1.88 0.43
N ASN A 81 -15.53 1.94 1.23
CA ASN A 81 -16.85 2.37 0.80
C ASN A 81 -16.91 3.90 0.88
N GLU A 82 -16.94 4.56 -0.27
CA GLU A 82 -16.96 6.02 -0.36
C GLU A 82 -18.31 6.51 -0.89
N LEU A 83 -18.80 7.58 -0.26
CA LEU A 83 -20.01 8.26 -0.69
C LEU A 83 -19.70 9.12 -1.92
N GLN A 84 -20.38 8.85 -3.02
CA GLN A 84 -20.28 9.59 -4.27
C GLN A 84 -21.14 10.85 -4.25
N ILE A 85 -20.90 11.74 -5.21
CA ILE A 85 -21.62 13.03 -5.35
C ILE A 85 -23.13 12.82 -5.56
N ASP A 86 -23.53 11.68 -6.11
CA ASP A 86 -24.93 11.27 -6.34
C ASP A 86 -25.58 10.54 -5.15
N ASN A 87 -24.95 10.59 -3.96
CA ASN A 87 -25.38 9.92 -2.73
C ASN A 87 -25.38 8.38 -2.79
N SER A 88 -24.72 7.77 -3.77
CA SER A 88 -24.50 6.33 -3.79
C SER A 88 -23.21 5.95 -3.05
N GLU A 89 -23.19 4.79 -2.39
CA GLU A 89 -21.97 4.23 -1.79
C GLU A 89 -21.32 3.26 -2.77
N HIS A 90 -20.04 3.51 -3.08
CA HIS A 90 -19.26 2.68 -3.98
C HIS A 90 -17.96 2.21 -3.32
N LEU A 91 -17.64 0.94 -3.53
CA LEU A 91 -16.36 0.38 -3.13
C LEU A 91 -15.25 0.90 -4.05
N THR A 92 -14.35 1.68 -3.50
CA THR A 92 -13.12 2.16 -4.13
C THR A 92 -11.94 1.27 -3.78
N PHE A 93 -10.87 1.38 -4.56
CA PHE A 93 -9.60 0.70 -4.29
C PHE A 93 -8.46 1.45 -4.96
N GLN A 94 -7.26 1.25 -4.45
CA GLN A 94 -6.07 1.95 -4.92
C GLN A 94 -5.11 0.98 -5.61
N PRO A 95 -5.08 0.94 -6.95
CA PRO A 95 -4.06 0.22 -7.69
C PRO A 95 -2.75 1.01 -7.67
N ASN A 96 -1.64 0.32 -7.46
CA ASN A 96 -0.30 0.89 -7.38
C ASN A 96 0.65 0.14 -8.30
N PHE A 97 1.59 0.87 -8.88
CA PHE A 97 2.66 0.34 -9.72
C PHE A 97 4.01 0.85 -9.22
N GLY A 98 5.07 0.07 -9.41
CA GLY A 98 6.41 0.49 -9.10
C GLY A 98 7.48 -0.15 -9.96
N LEU A 99 8.59 0.56 -10.07
CA LEU A 99 9.81 0.13 -10.75
C LEU A 99 10.99 0.34 -9.81
N GLY A 100 11.83 -0.67 -9.68
CA GLY A 100 13.06 -0.62 -8.90
C GLY A 100 14.25 -0.98 -9.77
N PHE A 101 15.35 -0.26 -9.59
CA PHE A 101 16.64 -0.62 -10.14
C PHE A 101 17.68 -0.64 -9.02
N LYS A 102 18.46 -1.72 -8.94
CA LYS A 102 19.50 -1.90 -7.94
C LYS A 102 20.80 -2.32 -8.63
N TYR A 103 21.84 -1.53 -8.47
CA TYR A 103 23.16 -1.87 -9.00
C TYR A 103 24.25 -1.36 -8.08
N ARG A 104 25.20 -2.24 -7.72
CA ARG A 104 26.37 -1.92 -6.89
C ARG A 104 26.00 -1.01 -5.70
N GLY A 105 25.01 -1.47 -4.92
CA GLY A 105 24.47 -0.83 -3.70
C GLY A 105 23.87 0.57 -3.86
N ILE A 106 23.64 1.03 -5.08
CA ILE A 106 22.71 2.11 -5.38
C ILE A 106 21.37 1.48 -5.74
N GLN A 107 20.29 1.90 -5.10
CA GLN A 107 18.94 1.49 -5.44
C GLN A 107 18.05 2.71 -5.65
N ILE A 108 17.36 2.74 -6.78
CA ILE A 108 16.37 3.75 -7.15
C ILE A 108 15.03 3.04 -7.29
N ASP A 109 14.03 3.52 -6.57
CA ASP A 109 12.66 3.04 -6.69
C ASP A 109 11.76 4.21 -7.11
N TYR A 110 10.87 3.94 -8.06
CA TYR A 110 9.77 4.80 -8.44
C TYR A 110 8.46 4.08 -8.17
N ALA A 111 7.50 4.77 -7.58
CA ALA A 111 6.15 4.27 -7.39
C ALA A 111 5.12 5.29 -7.89
N PHE A 112 4.11 4.78 -8.59
CA PHE A 112 2.95 5.51 -9.04
C PHE A 112 1.71 4.91 -8.39
N THR A 113 1.05 5.70 -7.56
CA THR A 113 -0.09 5.25 -6.76
C THR A 113 -1.41 5.78 -7.29
N ASP A 114 -2.49 5.05 -7.02
CA ASP A 114 -3.87 5.35 -7.44
C ASP A 114 -4.04 5.54 -8.95
N ILE A 115 -3.63 4.50 -9.68
CA ILE A 115 -3.65 4.51 -11.14
C ILE A 115 -5.10 4.41 -11.64
N GLY A 116 -5.55 5.45 -12.34
CA GLY A 116 -6.87 5.47 -12.97
C GLY A 116 -7.99 5.99 -12.08
N ASP A 117 -7.65 6.72 -11.00
CA ASP A 117 -8.60 7.48 -10.18
C ASP A 117 -9.74 6.59 -9.67
N GLN A 118 -9.37 5.39 -9.19
CA GLN A 118 -10.32 4.37 -8.71
C GLN A 118 -10.63 4.55 -7.22
N SER A 119 -10.06 5.57 -6.58
CA SER A 119 -10.38 6.02 -5.23
C SER A 119 -10.48 7.55 -5.19
N ALA A 120 -11.07 8.11 -4.14
CA ALA A 120 -11.02 9.57 -3.94
C ALA A 120 -9.63 10.09 -3.52
N ALA A 121 -8.62 9.22 -3.37
CA ALA A 121 -7.26 9.64 -3.09
C ALA A 121 -6.60 10.26 -4.33
N LEU A 122 -5.66 11.18 -4.12
CA LEU A 122 -4.89 11.75 -5.23
C LEU A 122 -3.78 10.78 -5.64
N TYR A 123 -3.64 10.55 -6.94
CA TYR A 123 -2.49 9.84 -7.48
C TYR A 123 -1.19 10.53 -7.05
N SER A 124 -0.16 9.73 -6.78
CA SER A 124 1.12 10.25 -6.29
C SER A 124 2.30 9.61 -7.03
N ASN A 125 3.32 10.43 -7.27
CA ASN A 125 4.60 10.01 -7.83
C ASN A 125 5.63 10.03 -6.70
N ILE A 126 6.16 8.86 -6.34
CA ILE A 126 7.09 8.70 -5.22
C ILE A 126 8.43 8.22 -5.78
N PHE A 127 9.50 8.97 -5.50
CA PHE A 127 10.87 8.61 -5.87
C PHE A 127 11.67 8.34 -4.59
N SER A 128 12.39 7.23 -4.57
CA SER A 128 13.24 6.81 -3.44
C SER A 128 14.63 6.46 -3.93
N LEU A 129 15.65 6.95 -3.21
CA LEU A 129 17.05 6.62 -3.41
C LEU A 129 17.59 5.97 -2.14
N LYS A 130 18.20 4.80 -2.28
CA LYS A 130 18.89 4.10 -1.20
C LYS A 130 20.35 3.88 -1.59
N LEU A 131 21.25 4.15 -0.65
CA LEU A 131 22.69 3.99 -0.80
C LEU A 131 23.20 3.04 0.28
N ASP A 132 23.85 1.96 -0.14
CA ASP A 132 24.56 1.03 0.74
C ASP A 132 26.00 1.51 0.93
N PHE A 133 26.30 2.07 2.10
CA PHE A 133 27.63 2.58 2.42
C PHE A 133 28.67 1.49 2.68
N SER A 134 28.26 0.22 2.78
CA SER A 134 29.19 -0.90 3.00
C SER A 134 30.17 -1.09 1.85
N ILE A 135 29.90 -0.48 0.69
CA ILE A 135 30.74 -0.52 -0.51
C ILE A 135 32.03 0.30 -0.35
N PHE A 136 32.07 1.23 0.60
CA PHE A 136 33.23 2.07 0.87
C PHE A 136 34.18 1.51 1.94
N ARG A 137 33.94 0.28 2.40
CA ARG A 137 34.77 -0.43 3.39
C ARG A 137 35.56 -1.55 2.72
#